data_AF-A0A5E3XGC1-F1
#
_entry.id   AF-A0A5E3XGC1-F1
#
_cell.length_a   1.000
_cell.length_b   1.000
_cell.length_c   1.000
_cell.angle_alpha   90.00
_cell.angle_beta   90.00
_cell.angle_gamma   90.00
#
_symmetry.space_group_name_H-M   'P 1'
#
loop_
_entity.id
_entity.type
_entity.pdbx_description
1 polymer ?
#
loop_
_entity_poly.entity_id
_entity_poly.type
_entity_poly.pdbx_seq_one_letter_code
_entity_poly.pdbx_strand_id
1 'polypeptide(L)'
;MLDDTLLEDCVRTVGWPLLTDLARWIDHWERNGVYDIGADATMGEFRRLGIGEKEGSVMPGAHQFGENIASLKGNPSVLITHKMLFLYRMIDVFSWTVGLPGLAPQRTVAKSPTVGVFVRSTFKGLIRTGLENWVAAIDKTSSDILQLQTVSQSHTISTDLINWSDPSFTFPSREQLSSVTRDLRSVCDVKVDKDSNAATVNLNTFAFACASLLRECYDKDGKLTNVNLLRFMLDYCEGDDSTARGVWVTFALALFVSPVLLLSATQISKMGKSAGSAVVHIWELWRQLGNSERPAVLVHTERQIWALIFTIICGTEAETCLASFVKYWTSGLRSEPNYASASTWFVTGPSVSSSIVTETTQATGGSQQSDALAGPSTSDDIGDGRMAKKQKTAHEDHTSSICALQQGQFIDTVPTRARGSHSTSTTSSTLPQTTGVSADKTHPVNRREILLALFERHQAEIAGLRAEKDQVHASLVELRDMTVARLLEVLEQDPEGQDIGDIDDAIAAVERRQARMIAETTELSTNLGRALHRATKSESEVDQLKERVDKLERELAEVKEERMLDHETMDAIFARSAKTQRSG
;
A
#
# COMPACT_ATOMS: atom_id res chain seq x y z
N MET A 1 8.19 10.77 4.96
CA MET A 1 9.43 11.49 4.61
C MET A 1 10.15 10.70 3.54
N LEU A 2 9.91 11.09 2.29
CA LEU A 2 10.77 10.69 1.18
C LEU A 2 12.09 11.45 1.37
N ASP A 3 13.21 10.77 1.14
CA ASP A 3 14.52 11.41 1.14
C ASP A 3 14.57 12.39 -0.05
N ASP A 4 14.90 13.66 0.19
CA ASP A 4 14.96 14.69 -0.85
C ASP A 4 15.96 14.29 -1.95
N THR A 5 16.98 13.49 -1.62
CA THR A 5 17.94 12.93 -2.58
C THR A 5 17.33 11.87 -3.50
N LEU A 6 16.48 10.98 -2.97
CA LEU A 6 15.73 10.01 -3.78
C LEU A 6 14.76 10.70 -4.72
N LEU A 7 14.14 11.80 -4.28
CA LEU A 7 13.24 12.58 -5.11
C LEU A 7 14.00 13.27 -6.26
N GLU A 8 15.15 13.89 -5.99
CA GLU A 8 16.00 14.51 -7.01
C GLU A 8 16.59 13.51 -8.01
N ASP A 9 17.00 12.32 -7.55
CA ASP A 9 17.49 11.28 -8.43
C ASP A 9 16.39 10.73 -9.34
N CYS A 10 15.17 10.55 -8.83
CA CYS A 10 13.99 10.19 -9.64
C CYS A 10 13.69 11.25 -10.73
N VAL A 11 13.78 12.53 -10.36
CA VAL A 11 13.57 13.66 -11.27
C VAL A 11 14.61 13.68 -12.37
N ARG A 12 15.89 13.45 -12.03
CA ARG A 12 17.00 13.51 -12.98
C ARG A 12 17.08 12.32 -13.92
N THR A 13 16.80 11.11 -13.44
CA THR A 13 17.04 9.90 -14.24
C THR A 13 15.89 9.54 -15.16
N VAL A 14 14.65 9.90 -14.84
CA VAL A 14 13.49 9.29 -15.54
C VAL A 14 12.48 10.29 -16.10
N GLY A 15 12.62 11.59 -15.82
CA GLY A 15 11.86 12.63 -16.54
C GLY A 15 10.34 12.46 -16.45
N TRP A 16 9.80 12.13 -15.27
CA TRP A 16 8.36 11.97 -15.05
C TRP A 16 7.79 13.15 -14.24
N PRO A 17 7.35 14.26 -14.90
CA PRO A 17 6.74 15.40 -14.23
C PRO A 17 5.58 15.00 -13.32
N LEU A 18 4.73 14.07 -13.77
CA LEU A 18 3.56 13.60 -13.03
C LEU A 18 3.90 13.01 -11.65
N LEU A 19 4.84 12.08 -11.60
CA LEU A 19 5.22 11.42 -10.35
C LEU A 19 5.93 12.40 -9.41
N THR A 20 6.77 13.26 -9.98
CA THR A 20 7.48 14.31 -9.25
C THR A 20 6.51 15.30 -8.61
N ASP A 21 5.57 15.81 -9.39
CA ASP A 21 4.60 16.79 -8.93
C ASP A 21 3.69 16.17 -7.87
N LEU A 22 3.21 14.95 -8.09
CA LEU A 22 2.41 14.23 -7.10
C LEU A 22 3.16 14.02 -5.78
N ALA A 23 4.44 13.63 -5.84
CA ALA A 23 5.27 13.48 -4.65
C ALA A 23 5.51 14.81 -3.92
N ARG A 24 5.76 15.91 -4.64
CA ARG A 24 5.89 17.26 -4.06
C ARG A 24 4.60 17.72 -3.41
N TRP A 25 3.45 17.46 -4.04
CA TRP A 25 2.15 17.84 -3.49
C TRP A 25 1.83 17.05 -2.22
N ILE A 26 2.12 15.75 -2.20
CA ILE A 26 1.95 14.93 -1.00
C ILE A 26 2.90 15.40 0.11
N ASP A 27 4.19 15.66 -0.17
CA ASP A 27 5.13 16.18 0.82
C ASP A 27 4.69 17.55 1.37
N HIS A 28 4.29 18.48 0.48
CA HIS A 28 3.78 19.79 0.89
C HIS A 28 2.53 19.66 1.77
N TRP A 29 1.59 18.79 1.37
CA TRP A 29 0.39 18.50 2.16
C TRP A 29 0.75 17.90 3.53
N GLU A 30 1.68 16.94 3.59
CA GLU A 30 2.14 16.32 4.85
C GLU A 30 2.79 17.29 5.83
N ARG A 31 3.53 18.28 5.31
CA ARG A 31 4.25 19.27 6.12
C ARG A 31 3.35 20.41 6.58
N ASN A 32 2.49 20.90 5.67
CA ASN A 32 1.76 22.14 5.89
C ASN A 32 0.24 21.92 5.98
N GLY A 33 -0.34 21.11 5.09
CA GLY A 33 -1.79 20.96 4.95
C GLY A 33 -2.46 20.03 5.96
N VAL A 34 -1.74 19.05 6.53
CA VAL A 34 -2.29 18.09 7.51
C VAL A 34 -2.76 18.76 8.80
N TYR A 35 -2.15 19.89 9.17
CA TYR A 35 -2.39 20.57 10.45
C TYR A 35 -3.30 21.80 10.33
N ASP A 36 -3.75 22.14 9.13
CA ASP A 36 -4.67 23.24 8.91
C ASP A 36 -6.02 22.96 9.59
N ILE A 37 -6.51 23.91 10.38
CA ILE A 37 -7.78 23.80 11.11
C ILE A 37 -8.92 23.63 10.09
N GLY A 38 -9.52 22.44 10.05
CA GLY A 38 -10.58 22.06 9.10
C GLY A 38 -10.15 21.06 8.02
N ALA A 39 -8.85 20.75 7.90
CA ALA A 39 -8.36 19.65 7.07
C ALA A 39 -8.56 18.32 7.82
N ASP A 40 -9.53 17.53 7.37
CA ASP A 40 -9.76 16.09 7.67
C ASP A 40 -9.08 15.55 8.95
N ALA A 41 -9.72 15.74 10.11
CA ALA A 41 -9.24 15.27 11.42
C ALA A 41 -8.87 13.77 11.46
N THR A 42 -9.39 12.97 10.52
CA THR A 42 -9.09 11.56 10.28
C THR A 42 -7.65 11.30 9.79
N MET A 43 -6.97 12.25 9.15
CA MET A 43 -5.60 12.04 8.67
C MET A 43 -4.53 12.22 9.77
N GLY A 44 -4.84 13.01 10.79
CA GLY A 44 -4.11 12.98 12.05
C GLY A 44 -4.14 11.59 12.69
N GLU A 45 -5.21 10.80 12.46
CA GLU A 45 -5.28 9.40 12.86
C GLU A 45 -4.41 8.51 11.97
N PHE A 46 -4.31 8.73 10.65
CA PHE A 46 -3.41 7.96 9.77
C PHE A 46 -1.92 8.06 10.14
N ARG A 47 -1.42 9.24 10.54
CA ARG A 47 -0.07 9.34 11.13
C ARG A 47 0.03 8.56 12.45
N ARG A 48 -1.04 8.52 13.25
CA ARG A 48 -1.16 7.69 14.46
C ARG A 48 -1.42 6.20 14.17
N LEU A 49 -1.69 5.78 12.93
CA LEU A 49 -1.80 4.36 12.63
C LEU A 49 -0.43 3.70 12.55
N GLY A 50 0.68 4.46 12.48
CA GLY A 50 2.01 3.88 12.57
C GLY A 50 2.29 2.89 11.44
N ILE A 51 1.93 3.23 10.19
CA ILE A 51 2.35 2.44 9.03
C ILE A 51 3.88 2.53 8.94
N GLY A 52 4.56 1.52 9.49
CA GLY A 52 6.02 1.48 9.66
C GLY A 52 6.53 1.88 11.05
N GLU A 53 5.65 2.19 12.01
CA GLU A 53 6.03 2.32 13.42
C GLU A 53 5.78 1.00 14.17
N LYS A 54 6.53 0.75 15.25
CA LYS A 54 6.40 -0.50 16.01
C LYS A 54 4.97 -0.67 16.53
N GLU A 55 4.43 -1.89 16.52
CA GLU A 55 3.09 -2.15 17.06
C GLU A 55 2.96 -1.60 18.50
N GLY A 56 1.91 -0.80 18.75
CA GLY A 56 1.67 -0.14 20.04
C GLY A 56 2.38 1.22 20.24
N SER A 57 3.20 1.68 19.29
CA SER A 57 3.87 2.99 19.36
C SER A 57 2.91 4.18 19.22
N VAL A 58 1.76 3.97 18.58
CA VAL A 58 0.72 4.98 18.42
C VAL A 58 -0.68 4.35 18.57
N MET A 59 -1.60 5.14 19.13
CA MET A 59 -2.99 4.74 19.40
C MET A 59 -3.98 5.68 18.68
N PRO A 60 -4.95 5.14 17.92
CA PRO A 60 -5.13 3.72 17.60
C PRO A 60 -4.04 3.20 16.65
N GLY A 61 -3.53 1.98 16.85
CA GLY A 61 -2.53 1.39 15.95
C GLY A 61 -3.12 0.95 14.60
N ALA A 62 -2.31 0.73 13.56
CA ALA A 62 -2.77 0.26 12.23
C ALA A 62 -3.67 -0.98 12.28
N HIS A 63 -3.46 -1.88 13.25
CA HIS A 63 -4.30 -3.06 13.44
C HIS A 63 -5.72 -2.73 13.94
N GLN A 64 -5.90 -1.61 14.65
CA GLN A 64 -7.19 -1.10 15.15
C GLN A 64 -7.93 -0.24 14.12
N PHE A 65 -7.27 0.10 13.01
CA PHE A 65 -7.87 0.87 11.93
C PHE A 65 -9.12 0.19 11.37
N GLY A 66 -9.05 -1.12 11.12
CA GLY A 66 -10.20 -1.90 10.64
C GLY A 66 -11.38 -1.94 11.61
N GLU A 67 -11.10 -1.91 12.92
CA GLU A 67 -12.12 -1.90 13.97
C GLU A 67 -12.87 -0.57 14.01
N ASN A 68 -12.16 0.55 13.84
CA ASN A 68 -12.77 1.89 13.75
C ASN A 68 -13.44 2.15 12.40
N ILE A 69 -12.95 1.56 11.31
CA ILE A 69 -13.62 1.65 9.99
C ILE A 69 -15.03 1.04 10.03
N ALA A 70 -15.28 0.00 10.83
CA ALA A 70 -16.61 -0.60 10.97
C ALA A 70 -17.66 0.40 11.51
N SER A 71 -17.21 1.47 12.19
CA SER A 71 -18.06 2.57 12.66
C SER A 71 -18.39 3.61 11.58
N LEU A 72 -17.65 3.64 10.46
CA LEU A 72 -17.85 4.53 9.31
C LEU A 72 -18.97 4.01 8.38
N LYS A 73 -20.15 3.72 8.94
CA LYS A 73 -21.34 3.32 8.19
C LYS A 73 -21.90 4.53 7.42
N GLY A 74 -21.33 4.81 6.25
CA GLY A 74 -21.79 5.80 5.28
C GLY A 74 -20.82 5.93 4.10
N ASN A 75 -21.26 5.61 2.88
CA ASN A 75 -20.39 5.57 1.69
C ASN A 75 -19.77 6.92 1.28
N PRO A 76 -20.43 8.10 1.43
CA PRO A 76 -19.83 9.37 1.03
C PRO A 76 -18.73 9.85 2.00
N SER A 77 -18.88 9.56 3.29
CA SER A 77 -17.95 10.05 4.31
C SER A 77 -16.56 9.45 4.15
N VAL A 78 -16.46 8.18 3.76
CA VAL A 78 -15.19 7.48 3.55
C VAL A 78 -14.37 8.12 2.43
N LEU A 79 -14.98 8.44 1.28
CA LEU A 79 -14.28 9.06 0.16
C LEU A 79 -13.80 10.49 0.46
N ILE A 80 -14.50 11.22 1.34
CA ILE A 80 -14.05 12.53 1.82
C ILE A 80 -12.86 12.34 2.77
N THR A 81 -13.08 11.58 3.84
CA THR A 81 -12.16 11.49 4.99
C THR A 81 -10.87 10.73 4.70
N HIS A 82 -10.85 9.89 3.65
CA HIS A 82 -9.73 9.00 3.31
C HIS A 82 -9.20 9.21 1.88
N LYS A 83 -9.53 10.33 1.22
CA LYS A 83 -9.08 10.63 -0.15
C LYS A 83 -7.55 10.53 -0.33
N MET A 84 -6.80 10.92 0.70
CA MET A 84 -5.35 10.89 0.69
C MET A 84 -4.80 9.46 0.58
N LEU A 85 -5.51 8.47 1.12
CA LEU A 85 -5.09 7.07 1.01
C LEU A 85 -5.03 6.60 -0.45
N PHE A 86 -5.95 7.08 -1.30
CA PHE A 86 -5.87 6.84 -2.74
C PHE A 86 -4.63 7.49 -3.35
N LEU A 87 -4.33 8.74 -3.01
CA LEU A 87 -3.16 9.46 -3.53
C LEU A 87 -1.84 8.81 -3.10
N TYR A 88 -1.70 8.45 -1.82
CA TYR A 88 -0.54 7.69 -1.33
C TYR A 88 -0.35 6.39 -2.11
N ARG A 89 -1.44 5.63 -2.26
CA ARG A 89 -1.36 4.35 -2.95
C ARG A 89 -1.06 4.51 -4.44
N MET A 90 -1.52 5.59 -5.07
CA MET A 90 -1.12 5.92 -6.44
C MET A 90 0.37 6.21 -6.54
N ILE A 91 0.94 7.01 -5.64
CA ILE A 91 2.41 7.22 -5.62
C ILE A 91 3.15 5.89 -5.46
N ASP A 92 2.75 5.05 -4.50
CA ASP A 92 3.39 3.76 -4.26
C ASP A 92 3.41 2.90 -5.53
N VAL A 93 2.25 2.77 -6.17
CA VAL A 93 2.10 1.99 -7.39
C VAL A 93 2.92 2.59 -8.52
N PHE A 94 2.86 3.91 -8.73
CA PHE A 94 3.54 4.58 -9.83
C PHE A 94 5.06 4.47 -9.68
N SER A 95 5.55 4.68 -8.47
CA SER A 95 6.95 4.50 -8.10
C SER A 95 7.40 3.06 -8.36
N TRP A 96 6.61 2.09 -7.93
CA TRP A 96 6.89 0.68 -8.19
C TRP A 96 6.89 0.33 -9.69
N THR A 97 5.98 0.90 -10.49
CA THR A 97 5.93 0.63 -11.93
C THR A 97 7.18 1.09 -12.65
N VAL A 98 7.76 2.24 -12.25
CA VAL A 98 9.03 2.74 -12.82
C VAL A 98 10.29 2.08 -12.25
N GLY A 99 10.13 1.03 -11.44
CA GLY A 99 11.26 0.25 -10.91
C GLY A 99 11.96 0.88 -9.71
N LEU A 100 11.34 1.87 -9.05
CA LEU A 100 11.87 2.33 -7.77
C LEU A 100 11.76 1.19 -6.74
N PRO A 101 12.76 1.02 -5.87
CA PRO A 101 12.74 -0.02 -4.86
C PRO A 101 11.45 0.10 -4.05
N GLY A 102 10.73 -1.02 -3.95
CA GLY A 102 9.49 -1.08 -3.19
C GLY A 102 9.69 -0.73 -1.71
N LEU A 103 8.58 -0.65 -0.97
CA LEU A 103 8.60 -0.43 0.48
C LEU A 103 9.69 -1.29 1.15
N ALA A 104 10.51 -0.66 2.00
CA ALA A 104 11.60 -1.34 2.69
C ALA A 104 11.12 -2.65 3.35
N PRO A 105 11.91 -3.74 3.33
CA PRO A 105 11.52 -5.04 3.90
C PRO A 105 11.04 -4.97 5.36
N GLN A 106 11.53 -3.98 6.12
CA GLN A 106 11.13 -3.74 7.51
C GLN A 106 9.65 -3.32 7.67
N ARG A 107 8.94 -3.02 6.58
CA ARG A 107 7.52 -2.62 6.56
C ARG A 107 6.60 -3.73 6.04
N THR A 108 7.08 -4.97 5.93
CA THR A 108 6.25 -6.09 5.49
C THR A 108 5.35 -6.60 6.62
N VAL A 109 4.04 -6.49 6.42
CA VAL A 109 2.96 -7.07 7.22
C VAL A 109 2.61 -8.43 6.65
N ALA A 110 2.65 -9.44 7.51
CA ALA A 110 2.29 -10.80 7.16
C ALA A 110 0.81 -10.92 6.81
N LYS A 111 0.52 -11.86 5.90
CA LYS A 111 -0.83 -12.20 5.50
C LYS A 111 -1.63 -12.84 6.64
N SER A 112 -2.88 -12.42 6.83
CA SER A 112 -3.79 -12.95 7.85
C SER A 112 -4.20 -14.41 7.55
N PRO A 113 -4.28 -15.30 8.56
CA PRO A 113 -4.81 -16.66 8.38
C PRO A 113 -6.32 -16.70 8.09
N THR A 114 -7.06 -15.63 8.38
CA THR A 114 -8.53 -15.58 8.21
C THR A 114 -8.99 -15.06 6.85
N VAL A 115 -8.07 -14.60 6.01
CA VAL A 115 -8.38 -13.95 4.73
C VAL A 115 -9.24 -14.79 3.79
N GLY A 116 -9.01 -16.10 3.71
CA GLY A 116 -9.83 -16.99 2.88
C GLY A 116 -11.29 -17.07 3.38
N VAL A 117 -11.51 -17.05 4.70
CA VAL A 117 -12.86 -17.01 5.28
C VAL A 117 -13.51 -15.67 4.99
N PHE A 118 -12.78 -14.58 5.18
CA PHE A 118 -13.25 -13.23 4.91
C PHE A 118 -13.65 -13.03 3.44
N VAL A 119 -12.83 -13.48 2.50
CA VAL A 119 -13.13 -13.38 1.06
C VAL A 119 -14.44 -14.10 0.73
N ARG A 120 -14.60 -15.33 1.23
CA ARG A 120 -15.77 -16.17 0.95
C ARG A 120 -17.07 -15.66 1.56
N SER A 121 -17.00 -15.03 2.73
CA SER A 121 -18.17 -14.47 3.42
C SER A 121 -18.57 -13.09 2.88
N THR A 122 -17.59 -12.28 2.44
CA THR A 122 -17.79 -10.87 2.12
C THR A 122 -18.04 -10.62 0.64
N PHE A 123 -17.30 -11.30 -0.24
CA PHE A 123 -17.40 -11.10 -1.68
C PHE A 123 -18.29 -12.18 -2.32
N LYS A 124 -18.99 -11.81 -3.40
CA LYS A 124 -19.94 -12.69 -4.11
C LYS A 124 -19.66 -12.68 -5.61
N GLY A 125 -20.20 -13.69 -6.31
CA GLY A 125 -20.15 -13.77 -7.78
C GLY A 125 -18.72 -13.86 -8.33
N LEU A 126 -18.49 -13.30 -9.51
CA LEU A 126 -17.21 -13.46 -10.21
C LEU A 126 -16.05 -12.71 -9.56
N ILE A 127 -16.27 -11.67 -8.73
CA ILE A 127 -15.18 -11.08 -7.94
C ILE A 127 -14.65 -12.11 -6.95
N ARG A 128 -15.54 -12.82 -6.24
CA ARG A 128 -15.13 -13.90 -5.34
C ARG A 128 -14.38 -14.99 -6.11
N THR A 129 -14.90 -15.39 -7.27
CA THR A 129 -14.22 -16.39 -8.12
C THR A 129 -12.84 -15.92 -8.57
N GLY A 130 -12.69 -14.64 -8.93
CA GLY A 130 -11.39 -14.06 -9.30
C GLY A 130 -10.42 -13.95 -8.13
N LEU A 131 -10.89 -13.70 -6.91
CA LEU A 131 -10.07 -13.77 -5.70
C LEU A 131 -9.69 -15.21 -5.36
N GLU A 132 -10.61 -16.16 -5.52
CA GLU A 132 -10.35 -17.58 -5.28
C GLU A 132 -9.36 -18.17 -6.30
N ASN A 133 -9.42 -17.73 -7.57
CA ASN A 133 -8.53 -18.17 -8.63
C ASN A 133 -8.36 -17.09 -9.71
N TRP A 134 -7.35 -16.24 -9.56
CA TRP A 134 -7.16 -15.10 -10.46
C TRP A 134 -6.68 -15.51 -11.86
N VAL A 135 -5.92 -16.61 -11.97
CA VAL A 135 -5.46 -17.15 -13.25
C VAL A 135 -6.65 -17.61 -14.09
N ALA A 136 -7.58 -18.37 -13.49
CA ALA A 136 -8.80 -18.81 -14.19
C ALA A 136 -9.69 -17.64 -14.62
N ALA A 137 -9.69 -16.53 -13.88
CA ALA A 137 -10.41 -15.33 -14.29
C ALA A 137 -9.80 -14.70 -15.55
N ILE A 138 -8.46 -14.61 -15.64
CA ILE A 138 -7.76 -14.13 -16.84
C ILE A 138 -7.96 -15.09 -18.02
N ASP A 139 -7.89 -16.40 -17.80
CA ASP A 139 -8.12 -17.40 -18.84
C ASP A 139 -9.54 -17.31 -19.41
N LYS A 140 -10.54 -17.11 -18.55
CA LYS A 140 -11.92 -16.90 -18.98
C LYS A 140 -12.03 -15.64 -19.84
N THR A 141 -11.50 -14.52 -19.37
CA THR A 141 -11.51 -13.25 -20.12
C THR A 141 -10.80 -13.38 -21.46
N SER A 142 -9.66 -14.08 -21.49
CA SER A 142 -8.91 -14.38 -22.70
C SER A 142 -9.73 -15.18 -23.71
N SER A 143 -10.43 -16.22 -23.25
CA SER A 143 -11.35 -17.01 -24.08
C SER A 143 -12.48 -16.14 -24.64
N ASP A 144 -13.11 -15.32 -23.81
CA ASP A 144 -14.22 -14.46 -24.20
C ASP A 144 -13.78 -13.46 -25.30
N ILE A 145 -12.57 -12.91 -25.20
CA ILE A 145 -12.02 -11.95 -26.18
C ILE A 145 -11.64 -12.63 -27.50
N LEU A 146 -11.02 -13.82 -27.44
CA LEU A 146 -10.70 -14.57 -28.65
C LEU A 146 -11.96 -14.93 -29.44
N GLN A 147 -13.06 -15.26 -28.75
CA GLN A 147 -14.35 -15.50 -29.40
C GLN A 147 -14.86 -14.24 -30.12
N LEU A 148 -14.80 -13.07 -29.48
CA LEU A 148 -15.20 -11.81 -30.12
C LEU A 148 -14.34 -11.47 -31.35
N GLN A 149 -13.03 -11.73 -31.30
CA GLN A 149 -12.13 -11.50 -32.44
C GLN A 149 -12.41 -12.40 -33.65
N THR A 150 -12.84 -13.66 -33.44
CA THR A 150 -13.16 -14.55 -34.56
C THR A 150 -14.32 -14.05 -35.42
N VAL A 151 -15.20 -13.23 -34.85
CA VAL A 151 -16.34 -12.62 -35.55
C VAL A 151 -15.91 -11.37 -36.33
N SER A 152 -14.90 -10.65 -35.85
CA SER A 152 -14.42 -9.38 -36.41
C SER A 152 -13.15 -9.57 -37.28
N GLN A 153 -13.26 -10.24 -38.42
CA GLN A 153 -12.12 -10.69 -39.25
C GLN A 153 -11.28 -9.61 -39.99
N SER A 154 -11.44 -8.31 -39.74
CA SER A 154 -10.94 -7.28 -40.67
C SER A 154 -9.82 -6.35 -40.19
N HIS A 155 -9.34 -6.44 -38.94
CA HIS A 155 -8.29 -5.53 -38.45
C HIS A 155 -7.05 -6.30 -38.01
N THR A 156 -5.96 -6.14 -38.76
CA THR A 156 -4.62 -6.58 -38.36
C THR A 156 -4.16 -5.72 -37.20
N ILE A 157 -4.42 -6.18 -35.98
CA ILE A 157 -3.96 -5.51 -34.76
C ILE A 157 -2.44 -5.54 -34.74
N SER A 158 -1.81 -4.36 -34.68
CA SER A 158 -0.36 -4.23 -34.50
C SER A 158 0.05 -5.01 -33.24
N THR A 159 0.97 -5.96 -33.40
CA THR A 159 1.25 -6.96 -32.36
C THR A 159 2.11 -6.45 -31.23
N ASP A 160 2.74 -5.28 -31.40
CA ASP A 160 3.87 -4.86 -30.58
C ASP A 160 3.57 -3.55 -29.84
N LEU A 161 2.36 -3.44 -29.27
CA LEU A 161 1.95 -2.26 -28.51
C LEU A 161 2.71 -2.14 -27.17
N ILE A 162 2.89 -3.26 -26.47
CA ILE A 162 3.56 -3.34 -25.17
C ILE A 162 4.55 -4.52 -25.24
N ASN A 163 5.79 -4.30 -24.81
CA ASN A 163 6.72 -5.39 -24.54
C ASN A 163 6.28 -6.12 -23.26
N TRP A 164 5.52 -7.21 -23.41
CA TRP A 164 4.91 -7.88 -22.25
C TRP A 164 5.92 -8.59 -21.33
N SER A 165 7.11 -8.93 -21.82
CA SER A 165 8.18 -9.52 -21.02
C SER A 165 8.87 -8.49 -20.13
N ASP A 166 8.97 -7.25 -20.61
CA ASP A 166 9.51 -6.12 -19.86
C ASP A 166 8.69 -4.86 -20.16
N PRO A 167 7.53 -4.68 -19.51
CA PRO A 167 6.64 -3.59 -19.82
C PRO A 167 7.28 -2.25 -19.42
N SER A 168 7.63 -1.45 -20.43
CA SER A 168 7.99 -0.05 -20.24
C SER A 168 6.74 0.77 -19.97
N PHE A 169 6.83 1.70 -19.03
CA PHE A 169 5.73 2.59 -18.66
C PHE A 169 5.92 3.94 -19.31
N THR A 170 4.84 4.54 -19.79
CA THR A 170 4.79 5.95 -20.19
C THR A 170 3.68 6.61 -19.39
N PHE A 171 4.01 7.62 -18.57
CA PHE A 171 2.99 8.37 -17.86
C PHE A 171 2.23 9.31 -18.81
N PRO A 172 0.91 9.48 -18.59
CA PRO A 172 0.10 10.36 -19.40
C PRO A 172 0.44 11.84 -19.18
N SER A 173 0.44 12.61 -20.27
CA SER A 173 0.46 14.07 -20.26
C SER A 173 -0.84 14.67 -19.71
N ARG A 174 -0.82 15.95 -19.35
CA ARG A 174 -2.02 16.66 -18.87
C ARG A 174 -3.13 16.69 -19.94
N GLU A 175 -2.76 16.77 -21.21
CA GLU A 175 -3.67 16.73 -22.36
C GLU A 175 -4.34 15.36 -22.47
N GLN A 176 -3.58 14.27 -22.31
CA GLN A 176 -4.11 12.90 -22.31
C GLN A 176 -5.07 12.66 -21.13
N LEU A 177 -4.71 13.12 -19.93
CA LEU A 177 -5.62 13.09 -18.77
C LEU A 177 -6.93 13.85 -19.05
N SER A 178 -6.83 15.01 -19.69
CA SER A 178 -8.00 15.82 -20.08
C SER A 178 -8.85 15.13 -21.15
N SER A 179 -8.23 14.45 -22.11
CA SER A 179 -8.93 13.72 -23.17
C SER A 179 -9.73 12.55 -22.61
N VAL A 180 -9.11 11.72 -21.77
CA VAL A 180 -9.76 10.56 -21.13
C VAL A 180 -10.91 10.99 -20.24
N THR A 181 -10.74 12.11 -19.50
CA THR A 181 -11.78 12.61 -18.59
C THR A 181 -12.97 13.25 -19.31
N ARG A 182 -12.82 13.66 -20.58
CA ARG A 182 -13.91 14.24 -21.38
C ARG A 182 -14.90 13.19 -21.89
N ASP A 183 -14.45 11.95 -22.07
CA ASP A 183 -15.25 10.87 -22.69
C ASP A 183 -15.97 9.99 -21.66
N LEU A 184 -16.46 10.58 -20.59
CA LEU A 184 -17.01 9.79 -19.49
C LEU A 184 -18.29 9.03 -19.82
N ARG A 185 -19.21 9.64 -20.56
CA ARG A 185 -20.50 9.02 -20.84
C ARG A 185 -20.32 7.66 -21.52
N SER A 186 -19.31 7.52 -22.37
CA SER A 186 -19.00 6.23 -23.00
C SER A 186 -18.48 5.19 -21.99
N VAL A 187 -17.84 5.58 -20.88
CA VAL A 187 -17.31 4.63 -19.89
C VAL A 187 -18.39 4.17 -18.90
N CYS A 188 -19.23 5.07 -18.42
CA CYS A 188 -20.25 4.77 -17.41
C CYS A 188 -21.53 4.13 -17.97
N ASP A 189 -21.93 4.50 -19.19
CA ASP A 189 -23.19 4.01 -19.78
C ASP A 189 -23.05 2.72 -20.56
N VAL A 190 -21.82 2.26 -20.83
CA VAL A 190 -21.60 0.99 -21.53
C VAL A 190 -22.14 -0.16 -20.70
N LYS A 191 -23.26 -0.69 -21.20
CA LYS A 191 -23.77 -1.96 -20.77
C LYS A 191 -22.90 -3.02 -21.44
N VAL A 192 -22.33 -3.91 -20.64
CA VAL A 192 -21.83 -5.20 -21.14
C VAL A 192 -22.98 -5.85 -21.91
N ASP A 193 -22.87 -5.80 -23.23
CA ASP A 193 -23.78 -6.37 -24.21
C ASP A 193 -23.09 -7.58 -24.86
N LYS A 194 -23.59 -8.04 -26.00
CA LYS A 194 -22.98 -9.19 -26.70
C LYS A 194 -21.64 -8.85 -27.33
N ASP A 195 -21.36 -7.56 -27.53
CA ASP A 195 -20.25 -7.07 -28.34
C ASP A 195 -19.13 -6.48 -27.45
N SER A 196 -19.40 -6.19 -26.18
CA SER A 196 -18.41 -5.66 -25.22
C SER A 196 -18.02 -6.65 -24.13
N ASN A 197 -16.73 -6.70 -23.82
CA ASN A 197 -16.20 -7.51 -22.73
C ASN A 197 -16.17 -6.72 -21.40
N ALA A 198 -16.57 -7.37 -20.30
CA ALA A 198 -16.56 -6.75 -18.97
C ALA A 198 -15.17 -6.23 -18.53
N ALA A 199 -14.09 -6.91 -18.93
CA ALA A 199 -12.72 -6.47 -18.65
C ALA A 199 -12.38 -5.15 -19.34
N THR A 200 -12.80 -4.95 -20.59
CA THR A 200 -12.67 -3.67 -21.30
C THR A 200 -13.35 -2.55 -20.52
N VAL A 201 -14.58 -2.79 -20.06
CA VAL A 201 -15.35 -1.80 -19.29
C VAL A 201 -14.67 -1.52 -17.95
N ASN A 202 -14.19 -2.54 -17.24
CA ASN A 202 -13.48 -2.37 -15.98
C ASN A 202 -12.17 -1.58 -16.15
N LEU A 203 -11.40 -1.86 -17.19
CA LEU A 203 -10.15 -1.15 -17.51
C LEU A 203 -10.41 0.31 -17.86
N ASN A 204 -11.40 0.59 -18.71
CA ASN A 204 -11.81 1.96 -19.02
C ASN A 204 -12.32 2.69 -17.76
N THR A 205 -13.13 2.03 -16.94
CA THR A 205 -13.61 2.58 -15.66
C THR A 205 -12.46 2.95 -14.75
N PHE A 206 -11.46 2.07 -14.63
CA PHE A 206 -10.27 2.33 -13.83
C PHE A 206 -9.43 3.48 -14.40
N ALA A 207 -9.13 3.44 -15.71
CA ALA A 207 -8.35 4.46 -16.40
C ALA A 207 -8.98 5.85 -16.24
N PHE A 208 -10.30 5.93 -16.38
CA PHE A 208 -11.07 7.14 -16.15
C PHE A 208 -10.96 7.64 -14.70
N ALA A 209 -11.15 6.78 -13.70
CA ALA A 209 -11.04 7.15 -12.29
C ALA A 209 -9.64 7.67 -11.95
N CYS A 210 -8.61 6.98 -12.45
CA CYS A 210 -7.21 7.35 -12.30
C CYS A 210 -6.94 8.72 -12.94
N ALA A 211 -7.35 8.91 -14.20
CA ALA A 211 -7.14 10.15 -14.93
C ALA A 211 -7.86 11.35 -14.29
N SER A 212 -9.08 11.13 -13.80
CA SER A 212 -9.88 12.13 -13.10
C SER A 212 -9.21 12.60 -11.81
N LEU A 213 -8.70 11.66 -11.01
CA LEU A 213 -8.01 11.99 -9.76
C LEU A 213 -6.71 12.75 -10.01
N LEU A 214 -5.91 12.32 -11.00
CA LEU A 214 -4.68 13.03 -11.37
C LEU A 214 -4.97 14.43 -11.89
N ARG A 215 -5.98 14.57 -12.74
CA ARG A 215 -6.41 15.87 -13.26
C ARG A 215 -6.88 16.79 -12.14
N GLU A 216 -7.68 16.29 -11.19
CA GLU A 216 -8.11 17.08 -10.04
C GLU A 216 -6.91 17.58 -9.22
N CYS A 217 -5.85 16.76 -9.06
CA CYS A 217 -4.63 17.21 -8.39
C CYS A 217 -3.93 18.34 -9.14
N TYR A 218 -3.83 18.26 -10.48
CA TYR A 218 -3.28 19.35 -11.30
C TYR A 218 -4.13 20.61 -11.28
N ASP A 219 -5.45 20.48 -11.41
CA ASP A 219 -6.37 21.62 -11.51
C ASP A 219 -6.48 22.39 -10.18
N LYS A 220 -5.99 21.81 -9.08
CA LYS A 220 -5.85 22.48 -7.78
C LYS A 220 -4.43 22.96 -7.48
N ASP A 221 -3.55 22.96 -8.49
CA ASP A 221 -2.12 23.28 -8.34
C ASP A 221 -1.47 22.52 -7.17
N GLY A 222 -1.86 21.25 -6.98
CA GLY A 222 -1.34 20.42 -5.90
C GLY A 222 -1.89 20.70 -4.51
N LYS A 223 -2.87 21.60 -4.35
CA LYS A 223 -3.55 21.83 -3.07
C LYS A 223 -4.48 20.66 -2.75
N LEU A 224 -3.92 19.56 -2.23
CA LEU A 224 -4.62 18.29 -2.00
C LEU A 224 -5.79 18.40 -1.01
N THR A 225 -5.79 19.40 -0.13
CA THR A 225 -6.94 19.73 0.73
C THR A 225 -8.21 20.02 -0.07
N ASN A 226 -8.07 20.61 -1.26
CA ASN A 226 -9.17 20.98 -2.15
C ASN A 226 -9.62 19.84 -3.08
N VAL A 227 -8.89 18.72 -3.13
CA VAL A 227 -9.32 17.54 -3.88
C VAL A 227 -10.60 17.02 -3.24
N ASN A 228 -11.64 16.84 -4.03
CA ASN A 228 -12.93 16.35 -3.55
C ASN A 228 -13.39 15.16 -4.40
N LEU A 229 -13.22 13.95 -3.87
CA LEU A 229 -13.63 12.72 -4.56
C LEU A 229 -15.16 12.60 -4.74
N LEU A 230 -15.96 13.38 -4.00
CA LEU A 230 -17.41 13.46 -4.25
C LEU A 230 -17.75 14.43 -5.38
N ARG A 231 -16.89 15.40 -5.68
CA ARG A 231 -17.08 16.27 -6.84
C ARG A 231 -17.10 15.45 -8.13
N PHE A 232 -16.35 14.35 -8.15
CA PHE A 232 -16.45 13.35 -9.20
C PHE A 232 -17.89 12.84 -9.39
N MET A 233 -18.62 12.55 -8.33
CA MET A 233 -20.02 12.10 -8.43
C MET A 233 -20.92 13.14 -9.10
N LEU A 234 -20.68 14.42 -8.83
CA LEU A 234 -21.48 15.54 -9.35
C LEU A 234 -21.12 15.89 -10.79
N ASP A 235 -19.82 16.08 -11.05
CA ASP A 235 -19.32 16.61 -12.33
C ASP A 235 -19.35 15.56 -13.43
N TYR A 236 -19.27 14.27 -13.06
CA TYR A 236 -19.03 13.17 -13.97
C TYR A 236 -20.21 12.17 -13.98
N CYS A 237 -20.69 11.72 -12.82
CA CYS A 237 -21.75 10.69 -12.79
C CYS A 237 -23.17 11.26 -12.87
N GLU A 238 -23.36 12.53 -13.23
CA GLU A 238 -24.67 13.23 -13.27
C GLU A 238 -25.46 13.12 -11.94
N GLY A 239 -24.74 12.94 -10.81
CA GLY A 239 -25.34 12.70 -9.51
C GLY A 239 -25.86 11.27 -9.27
N ASP A 240 -25.56 10.29 -10.14
CA ASP A 240 -25.82 8.87 -9.87
C ASP A 240 -24.79 8.32 -8.86
N ASP A 241 -25.16 8.40 -7.58
CA ASP A 241 -24.43 7.83 -6.44
C ASP A 241 -24.01 6.38 -6.65
N SER A 242 -24.84 5.57 -7.31
CA SER A 242 -24.53 4.17 -7.51
C SER A 242 -23.44 3.96 -8.54
N THR A 243 -23.46 4.74 -9.62
CA THR A 243 -22.44 4.68 -10.66
C THR A 243 -21.13 5.20 -10.12
N ALA A 244 -21.12 6.35 -9.44
CA ALA A 244 -19.93 6.87 -8.76
C ALA A 244 -19.34 5.87 -7.77
N ARG A 245 -20.17 5.23 -6.94
CA ARG A 245 -19.71 4.16 -6.03
C ARG A 245 -19.09 3.00 -6.79
N GLY A 246 -19.69 2.58 -7.89
CA GLY A 246 -19.16 1.53 -8.75
C GLY A 246 -17.77 1.85 -9.29
N VAL A 247 -17.55 3.09 -9.73
CA VAL A 247 -16.24 3.54 -10.21
C VAL A 247 -15.21 3.50 -9.07
N TRP A 248 -15.53 4.03 -7.90
CA TRP A 248 -14.63 4.03 -6.74
C TRP A 248 -14.33 2.63 -6.20
N VAL A 249 -15.31 1.72 -6.22
CA VAL A 249 -15.09 0.30 -5.87
C VAL A 249 -14.13 -0.35 -6.87
N THR A 250 -14.30 -0.09 -8.17
CA THR A 250 -13.40 -0.59 -9.22
C THR A 250 -11.97 -0.05 -9.01
N PHE A 251 -11.87 1.25 -8.75
CA PHE A 251 -10.61 1.93 -8.50
C PHE A 251 -9.91 1.40 -7.24
N ALA A 252 -10.63 1.30 -6.12
CA ALA A 252 -10.10 0.78 -4.86
C ALA A 252 -9.66 -0.68 -4.98
N LEU A 253 -10.44 -1.53 -5.65
CA LEU A 253 -10.10 -2.94 -5.81
C LEU A 253 -8.77 -3.12 -6.54
N ALA A 254 -8.56 -2.40 -7.63
CA ALA A 254 -7.33 -2.49 -8.39
C ALA A 254 -6.13 -1.85 -7.67
N LEU A 255 -6.35 -0.70 -7.03
CA LEU A 255 -5.28 0.07 -6.41
C LEU A 255 -4.80 -0.55 -5.08
N PHE A 256 -5.71 -1.05 -4.25
CA PHE A 256 -5.38 -1.61 -2.93
C PHE A 256 -5.22 -3.13 -2.95
N VAL A 257 -6.03 -3.86 -3.71
CA VAL A 257 -5.94 -5.32 -3.74
C VAL A 257 -5.07 -5.77 -4.90
N SER A 258 -5.54 -5.64 -6.14
CA SER A 258 -4.74 -6.03 -7.32
C SER A 258 -5.41 -5.60 -8.63
N PRO A 259 -4.65 -5.05 -9.61
CA PRO A 259 -5.19 -4.71 -10.93
C PRO A 259 -5.62 -5.94 -11.74
N VAL A 260 -5.14 -7.15 -11.43
CA VAL A 260 -5.54 -8.37 -12.18
C VAL A 260 -7.04 -8.63 -12.08
N LEU A 261 -7.69 -8.14 -11.03
CA LEU A 261 -9.13 -8.28 -10.82
C LEU A 261 -9.96 -7.45 -11.81
N LEU A 262 -9.36 -6.44 -12.47
CA LEU A 262 -10.00 -5.71 -13.57
C LEU A 262 -10.28 -6.62 -14.76
N LEU A 263 -9.50 -7.69 -14.92
CA LEU A 263 -9.72 -8.72 -15.93
C LEU A 263 -10.81 -9.71 -15.54
N SER A 264 -11.65 -9.43 -14.53
CA SER A 264 -12.80 -10.27 -14.23
C SER A 264 -13.89 -10.15 -15.30
N ALA A 265 -14.57 -11.25 -15.59
CA ALA A 265 -15.71 -11.28 -16.51
C ALA A 265 -17.00 -10.60 -15.96
N THR A 266 -16.91 -9.82 -14.88
CA THR A 266 -18.03 -9.03 -14.35
C THR A 266 -17.69 -7.56 -14.36
N GLN A 267 -18.67 -6.74 -14.76
CA GLN A 267 -18.58 -5.29 -14.65
C GLN A 267 -18.64 -4.88 -13.17
N ILE A 268 -17.48 -4.59 -12.59
CA ILE A 268 -17.32 -4.28 -11.16
C ILE A 268 -18.14 -3.05 -10.77
N SER A 269 -18.23 -2.05 -11.66
CA SER A 269 -19.00 -0.84 -11.41
C SER A 269 -20.49 -1.08 -11.17
N LYS A 270 -21.08 -2.13 -11.74
CA LYS A 270 -22.49 -2.48 -11.50
C LYS A 270 -22.73 -3.20 -10.17
N MET A 271 -21.67 -3.74 -9.55
CA MET A 271 -21.80 -4.40 -8.25
C MET A 271 -22.10 -3.41 -7.12
N GLY A 272 -21.85 -2.11 -7.30
CA GLY A 272 -22.22 -1.08 -6.32
C GLY A 272 -23.71 -1.04 -5.95
N LYS A 273 -24.60 -1.58 -6.80
CA LYS A 273 -26.06 -1.65 -6.60
C LYS A 273 -26.49 -2.80 -5.68
N SER A 274 -25.79 -3.92 -5.71
CA SER A 274 -26.25 -5.19 -5.13
C SER A 274 -25.23 -5.86 -4.20
N ALA A 275 -23.98 -5.43 -4.23
CA ALA A 275 -22.92 -6.03 -3.45
C ALA A 275 -22.76 -5.29 -2.12
N GLY A 276 -22.75 -6.06 -1.04
CA GLY A 276 -22.20 -5.64 0.24
C GLY A 276 -20.69 -5.37 0.19
N SER A 277 -20.07 -5.13 -0.97
CA SER A 277 -18.64 -4.83 -1.12
C SER A 277 -18.45 -3.31 -1.13
N ALA A 278 -18.52 -2.71 0.05
CA ALA A 278 -18.13 -1.32 0.24
C ALA A 278 -16.60 -1.18 0.10
N VAL A 279 -16.11 0.03 -0.22
CA VAL A 279 -14.66 0.37 -0.22
C VAL A 279 -13.98 -0.08 1.07
N VAL A 280 -14.70 0.03 2.19
CA VAL A 280 -14.32 -0.50 3.51
C VAL A 280 -13.89 -1.97 3.48
N HIS A 281 -14.67 -2.85 2.83
CA HIS A 281 -14.33 -4.27 2.77
C HIS A 281 -13.14 -4.56 1.86
N ILE A 282 -12.90 -3.71 0.85
CA ILE A 282 -11.71 -3.79 0.01
C ILE A 282 -10.47 -3.41 0.82
N TRP A 283 -10.54 -2.37 1.64
CA TRP A 283 -9.44 -2.02 2.53
C TRP A 283 -9.20 -3.05 3.61
N GLU A 284 -10.25 -3.65 4.16
CA GLU A 284 -10.10 -4.76 5.11
C GLU A 284 -9.44 -5.98 4.43
N LEU A 285 -9.81 -6.28 3.17
CA LEU A 285 -9.12 -7.30 2.39
C LEU A 285 -7.65 -6.94 2.18
N TRP A 286 -7.35 -5.72 1.75
CA TRP A 286 -5.97 -5.24 1.58
C TRP A 286 -5.15 -5.38 2.86
N ARG A 287 -5.71 -4.96 4.00
CA ARG A 287 -5.10 -5.12 5.33
C ARG A 287 -4.82 -6.58 5.65
N GLN A 288 -5.78 -7.48 5.40
CA GLN A 288 -5.62 -8.92 5.66
C GLN A 288 -4.67 -9.62 4.69
N LEU A 289 -4.53 -9.14 3.45
CA LEU A 289 -3.54 -9.66 2.51
C LEU A 289 -2.12 -9.30 2.94
N GLY A 290 -1.95 -8.19 3.64
CA GLY A 290 -0.63 -7.65 3.97
C GLY A 290 0.10 -7.17 2.72
N ASN A 291 1.40 -6.95 2.85
CA ASN A 291 2.31 -6.58 1.75
C ASN A 291 3.55 -7.50 1.70
N SER A 292 3.58 -8.59 2.46
CA SER A 292 4.60 -9.63 2.36
C SER A 292 4.26 -10.68 1.29
N GLU A 293 5.28 -11.40 0.80
CA GLU A 293 5.11 -12.71 0.15
C GLU A 293 4.23 -12.77 -1.11
N ARG A 294 4.13 -11.66 -1.88
CA ARG A 294 3.42 -11.69 -3.15
C ARG A 294 4.22 -12.52 -4.18
N PRO A 295 3.63 -13.56 -4.82
CA PRO A 295 4.36 -14.40 -5.77
C PRO A 295 4.87 -13.58 -6.95
N ALA A 296 6.11 -13.84 -7.38
CA ALA A 296 6.74 -13.10 -8.48
C ALA A 296 5.91 -13.10 -9.77
N VAL A 297 5.24 -14.22 -10.09
CA VAL A 297 4.34 -14.32 -11.25
C VAL A 297 3.11 -13.41 -11.16
N LEU A 298 2.55 -13.23 -9.95
CA LEU A 298 1.44 -12.30 -9.73
C LEU A 298 1.94 -10.86 -9.87
N VAL A 299 3.07 -10.53 -9.23
CA VAL A 299 3.71 -9.20 -9.33
C VAL A 299 4.01 -8.84 -10.79
N HIS A 300 4.57 -9.77 -11.57
CA HIS A 300 4.84 -9.57 -12.99
C HIS A 300 3.55 -9.33 -13.79
N THR A 301 2.51 -10.14 -13.55
CA THR A 301 1.21 -9.97 -14.21
C THR A 301 0.60 -8.61 -13.87
N GLU A 302 0.70 -8.16 -12.62
CA GLU A 302 0.22 -6.83 -12.22
C GLU A 302 0.93 -5.70 -12.96
N ARG A 303 2.25 -5.79 -13.18
CA ARG A 303 2.99 -4.81 -13.98
C ARG A 303 2.45 -4.72 -15.40
N GLN A 304 2.13 -5.86 -16.01
CA GLN A 304 1.53 -5.90 -17.35
C GLN A 304 0.16 -5.22 -17.37
N ILE A 305 -0.69 -5.43 -16.36
CA ILE A 305 -2.00 -4.77 -16.30
C ILE A 305 -1.86 -3.26 -16.07
N TRP A 306 -0.89 -2.82 -15.26
CA TRP A 306 -0.60 -1.38 -15.15
C TRP A 306 -0.13 -0.77 -16.46
N ALA A 307 0.71 -1.47 -17.22
CA ALA A 307 1.15 -1.00 -18.54
C ALA A 307 -0.05 -0.87 -19.50
N LEU A 308 -0.99 -1.82 -19.44
CA LEU A 308 -2.26 -1.77 -20.15
C LEU A 308 -3.06 -0.51 -19.76
N ILE A 309 -3.24 -0.26 -18.45
CA ILE A 309 -3.95 0.91 -17.92
C ILE A 309 -3.31 2.22 -18.41
N PHE A 310 -2.00 2.39 -18.28
CA PHE A 310 -1.35 3.62 -18.72
C PHE A 310 -1.42 3.83 -20.23
N THR A 311 -1.33 2.75 -21.00
CA THR A 311 -1.47 2.80 -22.47
C THR A 311 -2.89 3.23 -22.87
N ILE A 312 -3.91 2.80 -22.11
CA ILE A 312 -5.29 3.30 -22.26
C ILE A 312 -5.36 4.79 -21.93
N ILE A 313 -4.80 5.23 -20.79
CA ILE A 313 -4.85 6.64 -20.40
C ILE A 313 -4.09 7.51 -21.43
N CYS A 314 -3.06 6.97 -22.07
CA CYS A 314 -2.33 7.64 -23.15
C CYS A 314 -3.12 7.74 -24.47
N GLY A 315 -4.33 7.17 -24.55
CA GLY A 315 -5.26 7.33 -25.67
C GLY A 315 -5.44 6.08 -26.53
N THR A 316 -4.86 4.93 -26.15
CA THR A 316 -5.11 3.69 -26.89
C THR A 316 -6.42 3.05 -26.46
N GLU A 317 -7.15 2.46 -27.41
CA GLU A 317 -8.39 1.75 -27.10
C GLU A 317 -8.14 0.50 -26.24
N ALA A 318 -8.93 0.34 -25.17
CA ALA A 318 -8.80 -0.78 -24.25
C ALA A 318 -8.96 -2.15 -24.92
N GLU A 319 -9.81 -2.26 -25.94
CA GLU A 319 -10.00 -3.50 -26.70
C GLU A 319 -8.72 -3.91 -27.44
N THR A 320 -8.04 -2.93 -28.05
CA THR A 320 -6.77 -3.15 -28.75
C THR A 320 -5.66 -3.55 -27.77
N CYS A 321 -5.54 -2.86 -26.64
CA CYS A 321 -4.58 -3.21 -25.60
C CYS A 321 -4.81 -4.61 -25.05
N LEU A 322 -6.07 -4.94 -24.77
CA LEU A 322 -6.45 -6.21 -24.17
C LEU A 322 -6.34 -7.37 -25.17
N ALA A 323 -6.64 -7.15 -26.44
CA ALA A 323 -6.36 -8.08 -27.54
C ALA A 323 -4.88 -8.47 -27.61
N SER A 324 -3.98 -7.47 -27.54
CA SER A 324 -2.52 -7.71 -27.51
C SER A 324 -2.11 -8.49 -26.26
N PHE A 325 -2.63 -8.12 -25.09
CA PHE A 325 -2.38 -8.86 -23.84
C PHE A 325 -2.85 -10.30 -23.92
N VAL A 326 -4.05 -10.57 -24.44
CA VAL A 326 -4.60 -11.93 -24.58
C VAL A 326 -3.77 -12.77 -25.52
N LYS A 327 -3.31 -12.20 -26.64
CA LYS A 327 -2.40 -12.90 -27.55
C LYS A 327 -1.12 -13.32 -26.83
N TYR A 328 -0.51 -12.41 -26.07
CA TYR A 328 0.65 -12.73 -25.24
C TYR A 328 0.32 -13.81 -24.20
N TRP A 329 -0.71 -13.60 -23.39
CA TRP A 329 -1.13 -14.49 -22.31
C TRP A 329 -1.37 -15.92 -22.78
N THR A 330 -2.02 -16.08 -23.93
CA THR A 330 -2.34 -17.39 -24.51
C THR A 330 -1.16 -18.06 -25.21
N SER A 331 -0.20 -17.27 -25.70
CA SER A 331 1.05 -17.76 -26.29
C SER A 331 2.15 -18.08 -25.26
N GLY A 332 2.03 -17.55 -24.04
CA GLY A 332 3.10 -17.50 -23.04
C GLY A 332 3.17 -18.69 -22.07
N LEU A 333 4.08 -18.55 -21.09
CA LEU A 333 4.50 -19.51 -20.06
C LEU A 333 3.44 -19.83 -18.98
N ARG A 334 2.14 -19.66 -19.26
CA ARG A 334 1.05 -19.90 -18.29
C ARG A 334 0.98 -21.33 -17.74
N SER A 335 1.59 -22.29 -18.45
CA SER A 335 1.71 -23.69 -18.00
C SER A 335 2.81 -23.91 -16.97
N GLU A 336 3.57 -22.87 -16.60
CA GLU A 336 4.57 -22.99 -15.55
C GLU A 336 3.91 -23.33 -14.20
N PRO A 337 4.46 -24.29 -13.44
CA PRO A 337 3.95 -24.69 -12.12
C PRO A 337 3.74 -23.52 -11.15
N ASN A 338 4.50 -22.43 -11.33
CA ASN A 338 4.46 -21.22 -10.51
C ASN A 338 3.11 -20.48 -10.60
N TYR A 339 2.44 -20.48 -11.75
CA TYR A 339 1.14 -19.83 -11.91
C TYR A 339 0.04 -20.62 -11.17
N ALA A 340 0.07 -21.95 -11.25
CA ALA A 340 -0.90 -22.80 -10.58
C ALA A 340 -0.84 -22.63 -9.05
N SER A 341 0.37 -22.64 -8.46
CA SER A 341 0.55 -22.44 -7.02
C SER A 341 0.17 -21.03 -6.56
N ALA A 342 0.43 -20.00 -7.37
CA ALA A 342 0.08 -18.61 -7.07
C ALA A 342 -1.39 -18.25 -7.33
N SER A 343 -2.14 -19.06 -8.07
CA SER A 343 -3.51 -18.74 -8.54
C SER A 343 -4.51 -18.46 -7.41
N THR A 344 -4.32 -19.09 -6.26
CA THR A 344 -5.20 -18.97 -5.08
C THR A 344 -4.65 -18.00 -4.04
N TRP A 345 -3.62 -17.22 -4.38
CA TRP A 345 -2.89 -16.40 -3.42
C TRP A 345 -3.76 -15.37 -2.70
N PHE A 346 -4.90 -14.90 -3.22
CA PHE A 346 -5.74 -13.97 -2.44
C PHE A 346 -6.51 -14.66 -1.31
N VAL A 347 -6.70 -15.98 -1.35
CA VAL A 347 -7.51 -16.74 -0.38
C VAL A 347 -6.73 -17.73 0.47
N THR A 348 -5.54 -18.15 0.05
CA THR A 348 -4.68 -19.01 0.87
C THR A 348 -4.12 -18.22 2.05
N GLY A 349 -4.24 -18.72 3.28
CA GLY A 349 -3.55 -18.14 4.42
C GLY A 349 -2.02 -18.17 4.24
N PRO A 350 -1.24 -17.57 5.16
CA PRO A 350 0.21 -17.73 5.16
C PRO A 350 0.51 -19.22 5.09
N SER A 351 1.35 -19.60 4.13
CA SER A 351 1.75 -21.00 3.97
C SER A 351 2.57 -21.33 5.21
N VAL A 352 1.94 -21.93 6.22
CA VAL A 352 2.66 -22.42 7.39
C VAL A 352 3.60 -23.46 6.82
N SER A 353 4.85 -23.04 6.61
CA SER A 353 5.92 -23.92 6.23
C SER A 353 6.04 -24.84 7.42
N SER A 354 5.42 -26.01 7.32
CA SER A 354 5.45 -27.05 8.35
C SER A 354 6.85 -27.65 8.38
N SER A 355 7.85 -26.82 8.66
CA SER A 355 9.18 -27.22 9.09
C SER A 355 9.02 -27.72 10.52
N ILE A 356 8.36 -28.88 10.67
CA ILE A 356 8.49 -29.67 11.88
C ILE A 356 9.93 -30.17 11.86
N VAL A 357 10.83 -29.37 12.42
CA VAL A 357 12.14 -29.83 12.84
C VAL A 357 11.86 -30.79 13.99
N THR A 358 11.85 -32.08 13.68
CA THR A 358 11.85 -33.14 14.69
C THR A 358 13.22 -33.10 15.37
N GLU A 359 13.43 -32.16 16.28
CA GLU A 359 14.55 -32.21 17.22
C GLU A 359 14.38 -33.47 18.08
N THR A 360 15.10 -34.51 17.69
CA THR A 360 15.22 -35.73 18.46
C THR A 360 16.20 -35.44 19.59
N THR A 361 15.71 -34.89 20.70
CA THR A 361 16.52 -34.72 21.90
C THR A 361 16.74 -36.09 22.53
N GLN A 362 17.91 -36.68 22.28
CA GLN A 362 18.39 -37.84 23.03
C GLN A 362 18.68 -37.41 24.47
N ALA A 363 17.86 -37.91 25.39
CA ALA A 363 18.10 -37.85 26.82
C ALA A 363 19.35 -38.67 27.18
N THR A 364 20.29 -38.04 27.88
CA THR A 364 21.29 -38.75 28.69
C THR A 364 21.29 -38.11 30.08
N GLY A 365 20.99 -38.91 31.10
CA GLY A 365 20.78 -38.47 32.47
C GLY A 365 22.07 -38.22 33.27
N GLY A 366 21.88 -37.62 34.43
CA GLY A 366 22.91 -37.46 35.46
C GLY A 366 22.33 -36.83 36.74
N SER A 367 22.32 -37.63 37.81
CA SER A 367 21.82 -37.38 39.16
C SER A 367 22.76 -36.54 40.03
N GLN A 368 22.20 -35.75 40.97
CA GLN A 368 22.61 -35.53 42.40
C GLN A 368 21.85 -34.29 42.93
N GLN A 369 20.92 -34.34 43.91
CA GLN A 369 20.94 -34.67 45.35
C GLN A 369 21.09 -33.44 46.29
N SER A 370 20.25 -33.47 47.34
CA SER A 370 20.30 -32.83 48.68
C SER A 370 19.77 -31.41 48.95
N ASP A 371 18.63 -31.40 49.68
CA ASP A 371 18.42 -30.94 51.06
C ASP A 371 18.00 -29.50 51.45
N ALA A 372 16.74 -29.46 51.93
CA ALA A 372 16.25 -29.00 53.24
C ALA A 372 16.48 -27.54 53.72
N LEU A 373 15.39 -26.84 54.12
CA LEU A 373 14.95 -26.74 55.52
C LEU A 373 13.72 -25.81 55.72
N ALA A 374 12.73 -26.35 56.44
CA ALA A 374 11.91 -25.82 57.55
C ALA A 374 11.29 -24.40 57.55
N GLY A 375 10.01 -24.35 57.95
CA GLY A 375 9.49 -23.28 58.83
C GLY A 375 7.97 -23.07 58.79
N PRO A 376 7.20 -23.12 59.91
CA PRO A 376 5.75 -23.38 59.88
C PRO A 376 4.85 -22.27 60.49
N SER A 377 3.53 -22.51 60.37
CA SER A 377 2.52 -22.43 61.45
C SER A 377 1.40 -21.36 61.40
N THR A 378 0.26 -21.80 61.95
CA THR A 378 -0.95 -21.10 62.44
C THR A 378 -1.95 -20.52 61.42
N SER A 379 -3.28 -20.48 61.61
CA SER A 379 -4.34 -21.26 62.28
C SER A 379 -5.56 -20.32 62.37
N ASP A 380 -6.76 -20.86 62.13
CA ASP A 380 -8.10 -20.48 62.66
C ASP A 380 -8.67 -19.06 62.43
N ASP A 381 -9.86 -18.97 61.81
CA ASP A 381 -11.15 -18.59 62.44
C ASP A 381 -12.24 -18.43 61.35
N ILE A 382 -13.27 -19.28 61.29
CA ILE A 382 -14.64 -19.12 61.85
C ILE A 382 -15.33 -17.79 61.48
N GLY A 383 -16.43 -17.88 60.71
CA GLY A 383 -17.32 -16.77 60.41
C GLY A 383 -18.59 -17.20 59.69
N ASP A 384 -19.58 -17.61 60.47
CA ASP A 384 -20.84 -18.24 60.11
C ASP A 384 -21.95 -17.24 59.72
N GLY A 385 -22.85 -17.70 58.82
CA GLY A 385 -24.27 -17.35 58.65
C GLY A 385 -24.81 -15.91 58.61
N ARG A 386 -25.62 -15.57 57.58
CA ARG A 386 -27.10 -15.49 57.70
C ARG A 386 -27.83 -15.01 56.45
N MET A 387 -29.08 -15.48 56.37
CA MET A 387 -30.08 -15.36 55.30
C MET A 387 -30.85 -14.03 55.23
N ALA A 388 -31.34 -13.76 54.01
CA ALA A 388 -32.67 -13.30 53.58
C ALA A 388 -33.23 -11.94 54.05
N LYS A 389 -33.67 -11.13 53.07
CA LYS A 389 -35.05 -10.61 53.01
C LYS A 389 -35.44 -10.08 51.62
N LYS A 390 -36.61 -10.53 51.16
CA LYS A 390 -37.43 -9.94 50.08
C LYS A 390 -37.89 -8.54 50.50
N GLN A 391 -37.92 -7.60 49.55
CA GLN A 391 -38.91 -6.53 49.58
C GLN A 391 -39.37 -6.17 48.17
N LYS A 392 -40.68 -6.04 48.04
CA LYS A 392 -41.47 -5.81 46.83
C LYS A 392 -42.07 -4.42 46.99
N THR A 393 -41.86 -3.52 46.05
CA THR A 393 -42.72 -2.36 45.79
C THR A 393 -42.71 -2.05 44.29
N ALA A 394 -43.87 -1.58 43.83
CA ALA A 394 -44.23 -1.33 42.46
C ALA A 394 -44.16 0.17 42.11
N HIS A 395 -44.35 0.42 40.82
CA HIS A 395 -44.77 1.65 40.11
C HIS A 395 -43.73 2.63 39.51
N GLU A 396 -43.89 2.75 38.18
CA GLU A 396 -43.93 3.95 37.32
C GLU A 396 -42.65 4.54 36.69
N ASP A 397 -42.61 4.35 35.35
CA ASP A 397 -42.28 5.28 34.26
C ASP A 397 -41.37 6.48 34.53
N HIS A 398 -40.18 6.48 33.94
CA HIS A 398 -39.84 7.34 32.79
C HIS A 398 -38.34 7.22 32.38
N THR A 399 -38.13 7.26 31.07
CA THR A 399 -36.98 7.83 30.33
C THR A 399 -35.55 7.33 30.58
N SER A 400 -35.03 6.67 29.54
CA SER A 400 -33.74 6.98 28.89
C SER A 400 -32.51 7.20 29.78
N SER A 401 -31.69 6.17 29.98
CA SER A 401 -30.24 6.35 30.13
C SER A 401 -29.47 5.02 30.11
N ILE A 402 -28.46 4.96 29.25
CA ILE A 402 -27.17 4.25 29.41
C ILE A 402 -27.26 2.74 29.68
N CYS A 403 -27.02 1.93 28.64
CA CYS A 403 -26.73 0.51 28.79
C CYS A 403 -25.24 0.33 29.08
N ALA A 404 -24.96 -0.04 30.33
CA ALA A 404 -23.67 -0.44 30.85
C ALA A 404 -23.28 -1.85 30.39
N LEU A 405 -21.96 -2.07 30.34
CA LEU A 405 -21.28 -3.35 30.16
C LEU A 405 -21.90 -4.48 30.98
N GLN A 406 -22.25 -5.58 30.32
CA GLN A 406 -22.37 -6.89 30.94
C GLN A 406 -21.23 -7.79 30.46
N GLN A 407 -20.33 -8.11 31.39
CA GLN A 407 -19.41 -9.24 31.30
C GLN A 407 -20.21 -10.53 31.36
N GLY A 408 -20.25 -11.27 30.25
CA GLY A 408 -20.76 -12.63 30.18
C GLY A 408 -19.63 -13.62 30.47
N GLN A 409 -19.76 -14.31 31.60
CA GLN A 409 -18.95 -15.45 32.01
C GLN A 409 -18.97 -16.56 30.95
N PHE A 410 -17.80 -17.03 30.52
CA PHE A 410 -17.67 -18.29 29.77
C PHE A 410 -17.54 -19.46 30.75
N ILE A 411 -18.44 -20.42 30.58
CA ILE A 411 -18.47 -21.69 31.28
C ILE A 411 -17.43 -22.62 30.63
N ASP A 412 -16.46 -23.07 31.42
CA ASP A 412 -15.60 -24.21 31.09
C ASP A 412 -16.45 -25.46 30.85
N THR A 413 -16.45 -25.95 29.61
CA THR A 413 -16.96 -27.29 29.29
C THR A 413 -15.89 -28.06 28.53
N VAL A 414 -15.22 -28.92 29.29
CA VAL A 414 -14.39 -30.03 28.83
C VAL A 414 -15.26 -31.03 28.04
N PRO A 415 -14.84 -31.50 26.85
CA PRO A 415 -15.33 -32.76 26.33
C PRO A 415 -14.28 -33.87 26.49
N THR A 416 -14.74 -34.84 27.25
CA THR A 416 -14.31 -36.21 27.45
C THR A 416 -13.75 -36.89 26.20
N ARG A 417 -12.59 -37.51 26.42
CA ARG A 417 -11.87 -38.48 25.60
C ARG A 417 -12.78 -39.63 25.14
N ALA A 418 -13.07 -39.72 23.85
CA ALA A 418 -13.65 -40.91 23.23
C ALA A 418 -12.60 -41.62 22.36
N ARG A 419 -12.27 -42.84 22.77
CA ARG A 419 -11.35 -43.77 22.10
C ARG A 419 -12.13 -44.44 20.96
N GLY A 420 -11.87 -44.01 19.73
CA GLY A 420 -12.46 -44.59 18.52
C GLY A 420 -11.39 -45.17 17.60
N SER A 421 -11.26 -46.48 17.63
CA SER A 421 -10.47 -47.29 16.71
C SER A 421 -11.13 -47.34 15.34
N HIS A 422 -10.52 -46.77 14.30
CA HIS A 422 -10.83 -47.14 12.92
C HIS A 422 -9.58 -47.20 12.05
N SER A 423 -9.40 -48.41 11.55
CA SER A 423 -8.50 -48.88 10.51
C SER A 423 -8.55 -47.99 9.27
N THR A 424 -7.39 -47.56 8.78
CA THR A 424 -7.26 -47.07 7.41
C THR A 424 -6.14 -47.81 6.70
N SER A 425 -6.56 -48.41 5.60
CA SER A 425 -5.79 -49.10 4.58
C SER A 425 -4.77 -48.19 3.93
N THR A 426 -3.50 -48.56 4.02
CA THR A 426 -2.45 -48.08 3.12
C THR A 426 -2.54 -48.85 1.80
N THR A 427 -2.96 -48.15 0.75
CA THR A 427 -2.81 -48.52 -0.65
C THR A 427 -1.32 -48.48 -1.02
N SER A 428 -0.76 -49.66 -1.27
CA SER A 428 0.58 -49.86 -1.80
C SER A 428 0.63 -49.44 -3.27
N SER A 429 1.48 -48.47 -3.59
CA SER A 429 1.79 -48.09 -4.97
C SER A 429 2.55 -49.23 -5.65
N THR A 430 2.06 -49.59 -6.82
CA THR A 430 2.50 -50.69 -7.66
C THR A 430 3.87 -50.39 -8.27
N LEU A 431 4.91 -51.11 -7.84
CA LEU A 431 6.17 -51.23 -8.57
C LEU A 431 5.98 -52.19 -9.75
N PRO A 432 6.57 -51.93 -10.93
CA PRO A 432 6.53 -52.88 -12.04
C PRO A 432 7.36 -54.11 -11.68
N GLN A 433 6.72 -55.27 -11.63
CA GLN A 433 7.40 -56.56 -11.61
C GLN A 433 8.11 -56.77 -12.95
N THR A 434 9.42 -56.58 -12.97
CA THR A 434 10.29 -57.13 -14.01
C THR A 434 10.43 -58.63 -13.76
N THR A 435 9.83 -59.38 -14.65
CA THR A 435 9.91 -60.83 -14.80
C THR A 435 11.36 -61.29 -14.99
N GLY A 436 11.74 -62.31 -14.22
CA GLY A 436 12.73 -63.35 -14.54
C GLY A 436 14.04 -62.92 -15.18
N VAL A 437 15.07 -62.68 -14.35
CA VAL A 437 16.46 -62.79 -14.81
C VAL A 437 17.07 -64.01 -14.13
N SER A 438 17.27 -65.03 -14.96
CA SER A 438 18.15 -66.17 -14.78
C SER A 438 19.41 -65.79 -14.00
N ALA A 439 19.77 -66.62 -13.01
CA ALA A 439 21.03 -66.54 -12.29
C ALA A 439 22.19 -66.83 -13.26
N ASP A 440 22.56 -65.81 -14.03
CA ASP A 440 23.73 -65.84 -14.88
C ASP A 440 24.96 -65.65 -14.00
N LYS A 441 25.83 -66.66 -13.99
CA LYS A 441 27.12 -66.68 -13.30
C LYS A 441 28.06 -65.72 -14.01
N THR A 442 27.78 -64.43 -13.93
CA THR A 442 28.70 -63.39 -14.38
C THR A 442 29.91 -63.39 -13.45
N HIS A 443 31.05 -63.66 -14.07
CA HIS A 443 32.36 -63.86 -13.47
C HIS A 443 32.72 -62.73 -12.46
N PRO A 444 33.33 -63.04 -11.30
CA PRO A 444 33.74 -62.03 -10.30
C PRO A 444 34.71 -60.96 -10.85
N VAL A 445 35.32 -61.22 -12.01
CA VAL A 445 36.18 -60.28 -12.75
C VAL A 445 35.38 -59.09 -13.29
N ASN A 446 34.19 -59.31 -13.88
CA ASN A 446 33.37 -58.22 -14.44
C ASN A 446 32.85 -57.27 -13.35
N ARG A 447 32.56 -57.77 -12.14
CA ARG A 447 32.13 -56.93 -11.02
C ARG A 447 33.25 -56.02 -10.52
N ARG A 448 34.50 -56.49 -10.54
CA ARG A 448 35.67 -55.69 -10.16
C ARG A 448 35.92 -54.56 -11.16
N GLU A 449 35.82 -54.83 -12.45
CA GLU A 449 36.01 -53.82 -13.50
C GLU A 449 34.94 -52.72 -13.42
N ILE A 450 33.67 -53.09 -13.21
CA ILE A 450 32.59 -52.11 -13.02
C ILE A 450 32.83 -51.22 -11.79
N LEU A 451 33.30 -51.81 -10.67
CA LEU A 451 33.60 -51.04 -9.46
C LEU A 451 34.80 -50.11 -9.63
N LEU A 452 35.84 -50.52 -10.37
CA LEU A 452 36.99 -49.66 -10.69
C LEU A 452 36.57 -48.50 -11.59
N ALA A 453 35.76 -48.74 -12.62
CA ALA A 453 35.23 -47.69 -13.48
C ALA A 453 34.35 -46.69 -12.71
N LEU A 454 33.52 -47.17 -11.78
CA LEU A 454 32.74 -46.30 -10.89
C LEU A 454 33.62 -45.50 -9.94
N PHE A 455 34.68 -46.11 -9.39
CA PHE A 455 35.63 -45.42 -8.52
C PHE A 455 36.40 -44.32 -9.27
N GLU A 456 36.89 -44.60 -10.47
CA GLU A 456 37.55 -43.61 -11.33
C GLU A 456 36.60 -42.47 -11.71
N ARG A 457 35.33 -42.79 -12.02
CA ARG A 457 34.30 -41.77 -12.28
C ARG A 457 34.06 -40.87 -11.08
N HIS A 458 33.93 -41.42 -9.87
CA HIS A 458 33.77 -40.63 -8.66
C HIS A 458 35.02 -39.82 -8.30
N GLN A 459 36.23 -40.33 -8.56
CA GLN A 459 37.45 -39.54 -8.40
C GLN A 459 37.49 -38.34 -9.37
N ALA A 460 37.09 -38.53 -10.63
CA ALA A 460 36.99 -37.45 -11.60
C ALA A 460 35.94 -36.40 -11.18
N GLU A 461 34.79 -36.85 -10.67
CA GLU A 461 33.74 -35.97 -10.13
C GLU A 461 34.22 -35.16 -8.92
N ILE A 462 34.92 -35.79 -7.96
CA ILE A 462 35.52 -35.10 -6.81
C ILE A 462 36.58 -34.08 -7.24
N ALA A 463 37.40 -34.42 -8.25
CA ALA A 463 38.38 -33.49 -8.79
C ALA A 463 37.70 -32.27 -9.47
N GLY A 464 36.61 -32.51 -10.20
CA GLY A 464 35.78 -31.45 -10.79
C GLY A 464 35.18 -30.52 -9.74
N LEU A 465 34.57 -31.07 -8.69
CA LEU A 465 34.00 -30.29 -7.59
C LEU A 465 35.06 -29.47 -6.84
N ARG A 466 36.29 -29.96 -6.71
CA ARG A 466 37.40 -29.20 -6.11
C ARG A 466 37.81 -28.03 -6.99
N ALA A 467 37.94 -28.24 -8.30
CA ALA A 467 38.24 -27.16 -9.24
C ALA A 467 37.15 -26.08 -9.27
N GLU A 468 35.87 -26.49 -9.24
CA GLU A 468 34.74 -25.57 -9.16
C GLU A 468 34.75 -24.78 -7.84
N LYS A 469 35.02 -25.43 -6.71
CA LYS A 469 35.18 -24.76 -5.41
C LYS A 469 36.29 -23.71 -5.44
N ASP A 470 37.46 -24.06 -5.98
CA ASP A 470 38.60 -23.14 -6.05
C ASP A 470 38.29 -21.94 -6.97
N GLN A 471 37.57 -22.17 -8.08
CA GLN A 471 37.08 -21.11 -8.96
C GLN A 471 36.09 -20.18 -8.26
N VAL A 472 35.11 -20.73 -7.53
CA VAL A 472 34.15 -19.92 -6.75
C VAL A 472 34.86 -19.11 -5.67
N HIS A 473 35.87 -19.69 -5.01
CA HIS A 473 36.64 -18.98 -4.00
C HIS A 473 37.44 -17.81 -4.61
N ALA A 474 38.06 -17.99 -5.78
CA ALA A 474 38.74 -16.92 -6.50
C ALA A 474 37.77 -15.78 -6.88
N SER A 475 36.59 -16.11 -7.41
CA SER A 475 35.55 -15.11 -7.76
C SER A 475 35.05 -14.34 -6.54
N LEU A 476 34.94 -14.98 -5.36
CA LEU A 476 34.55 -14.32 -4.12
C LEU A 476 35.61 -13.33 -3.62
N VAL A 477 36.89 -13.66 -3.76
CA VAL A 477 37.98 -12.75 -3.40
C VAL A 477 37.98 -11.52 -4.32
N GLU A 478 37.82 -11.71 -5.64
CA GLU A 478 37.73 -10.61 -6.60
C GLU A 478 36.53 -9.68 -6.31
N LEU A 479 35.36 -10.25 -6.01
CA LEU A 479 34.16 -9.48 -5.65
C LEU A 479 34.36 -8.67 -4.36
N ARG A 480 35.01 -9.28 -3.35
CA ARG A 480 35.34 -8.59 -2.09
C ARG A 480 36.26 -7.41 -2.34
N ASP A 481 37.35 -7.62 -3.08
CA ASP A 481 38.36 -6.59 -3.33
C ASP A 481 37.77 -5.44 -4.19
N MET A 482 36.92 -5.75 -5.18
CA MET A 482 36.17 -4.75 -5.95
C MET A 482 35.21 -3.94 -5.05
N THR A 483 34.54 -4.60 -4.10
CA THR A 483 33.60 -3.94 -3.18
C THR A 483 34.35 -2.99 -2.25
N VAL A 484 35.48 -3.42 -1.68
CA VAL A 484 36.35 -2.57 -0.85
C VAL A 484 36.84 -1.36 -1.65
N ALA A 485 37.30 -1.55 -2.89
CA ALA A 485 37.75 -0.45 -3.74
C ALA A 485 36.67 0.61 -3.98
N ARG A 486 35.41 0.19 -4.23
CA ARG A 486 34.28 1.12 -4.37
C ARG A 486 33.93 1.84 -3.08
N LEU A 487 34.01 1.17 -1.93
CA LEU A 487 33.78 1.81 -0.63
C LEU A 487 34.87 2.85 -0.32
N LEU A 488 36.12 2.57 -0.68
CA LEU A 488 37.24 3.51 -0.58
C LEU A 488 37.08 4.71 -1.52
N GLU A 489 36.58 4.52 -2.75
CA GLU A 489 36.27 5.61 -3.69
C GLU A 489 35.22 6.57 -3.10
N VAL A 490 34.19 6.04 -2.44
CA VAL A 490 33.21 6.87 -1.73
C VAL A 490 33.91 7.70 -0.66
N LEU A 491 34.87 7.12 0.07
CA LEU A 491 35.54 7.73 1.22
C LEU A 491 36.81 8.54 0.89
N GLU A 492 37.17 8.72 -0.38
CA GLU A 492 38.49 9.24 -0.81
C GLU A 492 38.85 10.63 -0.25
N GLN A 493 37.85 11.43 0.13
CA GLN A 493 38.04 12.77 0.70
C GLN A 493 37.57 12.90 2.15
N ASP A 494 37.11 11.80 2.75
CA ASP A 494 36.57 11.80 4.10
C ASP A 494 37.63 11.38 5.13
N PRO A 495 37.62 12.00 6.33
CA PRO A 495 38.51 11.57 7.41
C PRO A 495 38.25 10.12 7.86
N GLU A 496 37.04 9.59 7.67
CA GLU A 496 36.69 8.18 7.95
C GLU A 496 37.30 7.18 6.96
N GLY A 497 37.81 7.64 5.81
CA GLY A 497 38.51 6.81 4.84
C GLY A 497 39.92 6.38 5.25
N GLN A 498 40.44 6.94 6.36
CA GLN A 498 41.78 6.62 6.85
C GLN A 498 41.78 5.26 7.59
N ASP A 499 42.83 4.46 7.37
CA ASP A 499 43.11 3.19 8.06
C ASP A 499 42.08 2.06 7.87
N ILE A 500 41.49 1.94 6.67
CA ILE A 500 40.60 0.80 6.33
C ILE A 500 41.42 -0.41 5.89
N GLY A 501 41.46 -1.46 6.71
CA GLY A 501 42.22 -2.69 6.46
C GLY A 501 41.44 -3.80 5.77
N ASP A 502 40.13 -3.85 5.98
CA ASP A 502 39.24 -4.86 5.41
C ASP A 502 37.83 -4.31 5.07
N ILE A 503 36.92 -5.22 4.68
CA ILE A 503 35.56 -4.86 4.26
C ILE A 503 34.67 -4.43 5.44
N ASP A 504 34.90 -4.98 6.63
CA ASP A 504 34.11 -4.63 7.81
C ASP A 504 34.49 -3.22 8.29
N ASP A 505 35.79 -2.89 8.23
CA ASP A 505 36.29 -1.53 8.46
C ASP A 505 35.71 -0.52 7.45
N ALA A 506 35.62 -0.91 6.16
CA ALA A 506 35.07 -0.07 5.11
C ALA A 506 33.57 0.20 5.33
N ILE A 507 32.79 -0.81 5.72
CA ILE A 507 31.37 -0.66 6.05
C ILE A 507 31.21 0.25 7.27
N ALA A 508 31.99 0.02 8.33
CA ALA A 508 31.93 0.86 9.54
C ALA A 508 32.33 2.32 9.26
N ALA A 509 33.26 2.56 8.34
CA ALA A 509 33.62 3.91 7.89
C ALA A 509 32.46 4.61 7.14
N VAL A 510 31.78 3.90 6.24
CA VAL A 510 30.60 4.43 5.53
C VAL A 510 29.44 4.70 6.49
N GLU A 511 29.18 3.83 7.46
CA GLU A 511 28.16 4.05 8.49
C GLU A 511 28.46 5.28 9.35
N ARG A 512 29.73 5.50 9.73
CA ARG A 512 30.16 6.71 10.45
C ARG A 512 29.96 7.97 9.62
N ARG A 513 30.33 7.94 8.32
CA ARG A 513 30.07 9.05 7.40
C ARG A 513 28.57 9.34 7.29
N GLN A 514 27.75 8.31 7.13
CA GLN A 514 26.29 8.45 7.05
C GLN A 514 25.74 9.10 8.33
N ALA A 515 26.17 8.65 9.50
CA ALA A 515 25.78 9.24 10.78
C ALA A 515 26.17 10.72 10.89
N ARG A 516 27.37 11.10 10.42
CA ARG A 516 27.82 12.50 10.39
C ARG A 516 26.97 13.35 9.45
N MET A 517 26.68 12.87 8.23
CA MET A 517 25.82 13.60 7.29
C MET A 517 24.40 13.79 7.85
N ILE A 518 23.85 12.78 8.54
CA ILE A 518 22.55 12.90 9.21
C ILE A 518 22.59 13.97 10.31
N ALA A 519 23.66 14.00 11.11
CA ALA A 519 23.84 15.00 12.16
C ALA A 519 23.95 16.42 11.57
N GLU A 520 24.76 16.62 10.53
CA GLU A 520 24.91 17.91 9.82
C GLU A 520 23.58 18.36 9.19
N THR A 521 22.84 17.44 8.56
CA THR A 521 21.53 17.74 7.97
C THR A 521 20.51 18.14 9.04
N THR A 522 20.53 17.48 10.20
CA THR A 522 19.67 17.81 11.34
C THR A 522 20.01 19.18 11.92
N GLU A 523 21.29 19.51 12.02
CA GLU A 523 21.75 20.83 12.46
C GLU A 523 21.32 21.93 11.48
N LEU A 524 21.52 21.72 10.17
CA LEU A 524 21.10 22.64 9.11
C LEU A 524 19.59 22.85 9.11
N SER A 525 18.80 21.78 9.25
CA SER A 525 17.34 21.85 9.36
C SER A 525 16.89 22.66 10.58
N THR A 526 17.55 22.45 11.73
CA THR A 526 17.28 23.23 12.95
C THR A 526 17.65 24.71 12.77
N ASN A 527 18.77 25.00 12.10
CA ASN A 527 19.19 26.37 11.77
C ASN A 527 18.21 27.06 10.82
N LEU A 528 17.72 26.35 9.80
CA LEU A 528 16.71 26.85 8.88
C LEU A 528 15.39 27.13 9.59
N GLY A 529 14.93 26.23 10.47
CA GLY A 529 13.74 26.45 11.29
C GLY A 529 13.85 27.71 12.17
N ARG A 530 15.01 27.93 12.80
CA ARG A 530 15.31 29.16 13.55
C ARG A 530 15.35 30.41 12.67
N ALA A 531 15.82 30.30 11.43
CA ALA A 531 15.83 31.42 10.48
C ALA A 531 14.40 31.77 10.01
N LEU A 532 13.60 30.76 9.66
CA LEU A 532 12.20 30.94 9.26
C LEU A 532 11.35 31.54 10.38
N HIS A 533 11.51 31.07 11.62
CA HIS A 533 10.82 31.65 12.77
C HIS A 533 11.18 33.13 13.00
N ARG A 534 12.45 33.52 12.77
CA ARG A 534 12.86 34.93 12.83
C ARG A 534 12.24 35.75 11.70
N ALA A 535 12.16 35.19 10.50
CA ALA A 535 11.55 35.85 9.34
C ALA A 535 10.04 36.09 9.56
N THR A 536 9.28 35.08 9.99
CA THR A 536 7.84 35.22 10.25
C THR A 536 7.55 36.19 11.39
N LYS A 537 8.39 36.19 12.44
CA LYS A 537 8.30 37.20 13.50
C LYS A 537 8.52 38.61 12.96
N SER A 538 9.54 38.81 12.11
CA SER A 538 9.80 40.12 11.50
C SER A 538 8.69 40.57 10.56
N GLU A 539 8.06 39.65 9.83
CA GLU A 539 6.92 39.95 8.97
C GLU A 539 5.70 40.41 9.78
N SER A 540 5.40 39.74 10.90
CA SER A 540 4.35 40.17 11.83
C SER A 540 4.63 41.56 12.43
N GLU A 541 5.89 41.86 12.77
CA GLU A 541 6.29 43.19 13.25
C GLU A 541 6.10 44.26 12.15
N VAL A 542 6.40 43.94 10.89
CA VAL A 542 6.16 44.83 9.74
C VAL A 542 4.67 45.10 9.54
N ASP A 543 3.82 44.08 9.64
CA ASP A 543 2.37 44.26 9.47
C ASP A 543 1.75 45.07 10.62
N GLN A 544 2.20 44.87 11.86
CA GLN A 544 1.82 45.74 12.99
C GLN A 544 2.26 47.19 12.77
N LEU A 545 3.44 47.41 12.19
CA LEU A 545 3.91 48.75 11.85
C LEU A 545 3.07 49.39 10.73
N LYS A 546 2.68 48.64 9.70
CA LYS A 546 1.77 49.13 8.65
C LYS A 546 0.42 49.55 9.24
N GLU A 547 -0.18 48.74 10.10
CA GLU A 547 -1.46 49.07 10.75
C GLU A 547 -1.36 50.36 11.57
N ARG A 548 -0.23 50.56 12.27
CA ARG A 548 0.04 51.80 13.01
C ARG A 548 0.21 53.01 12.09
N VAL A 549 0.88 52.85 10.95
CA VAL A 549 1.02 53.91 9.94
C VAL A 549 -0.35 54.29 9.38
N ASP A 550 -1.16 53.31 8.96
CA ASP A 550 -2.52 53.55 8.43
C ASP A 550 -3.44 54.23 9.46
N LYS A 551 -3.24 53.94 10.75
CA LYS A 551 -3.95 54.63 11.84
C LYS A 551 -3.53 56.08 11.95
N LEU A 552 -2.22 56.37 11.96
CA LEU A 552 -1.69 57.73 12.04
C LEU A 552 -2.07 58.56 10.81
N GLU A 553 -2.14 57.97 9.62
CA GLU A 553 -2.59 58.66 8.42
C GLU A 553 -4.05 59.08 8.50
N ARG A 554 -4.92 58.24 9.08
CA ARG A 554 -6.33 58.59 9.36
C ARG A 554 -6.45 59.71 10.39
N GLU A 555 -5.73 59.61 11.51
CA GLU A 555 -5.70 60.67 12.54
C GLU A 555 -5.20 62.01 11.95
N LEU A 556 -4.18 61.97 11.07
CA LEU A 556 -3.69 63.17 10.37
C LEU A 556 -4.73 63.76 9.40
N ALA A 557 -5.51 62.92 8.71
CA ALA A 557 -6.57 63.38 7.83
C ALA A 557 -7.70 64.07 8.61
N GLU A 558 -8.11 63.51 9.75
CA GLU A 558 -9.10 64.10 10.66
C GLU A 558 -8.64 65.48 11.17
N VAL A 559 -7.39 65.60 11.64
CA VAL A 559 -6.84 66.89 12.11
C VAL A 559 -6.76 67.92 10.97
N LYS A 560 -6.49 67.50 9.73
CA LYS A 560 -6.51 68.41 8.57
C LYS A 560 -7.92 68.91 8.28
N GLU A 561 -8.93 68.05 8.35
CA GLU A 561 -10.33 68.41 8.16
C GLU A 561 -10.81 69.40 9.24
N GLU A 562 -10.50 69.13 10.51
CA GLU A 562 -10.82 70.02 11.64
C GLU A 562 -10.20 71.42 11.42
N ARG A 563 -8.92 71.49 11.02
CA ARG A 563 -8.25 72.76 10.72
C ARG A 563 -8.88 73.51 9.53
N MET A 564 -9.37 72.80 8.52
CA MET A 564 -10.07 73.45 7.40
C MET A 564 -11.39 74.06 7.86
N LEU A 565 -12.17 73.35 8.67
CA LEU A 565 -13.43 73.85 9.23
C LEU A 565 -13.22 75.05 10.15
N ASP A 566 -12.17 75.02 10.98
CA ASP A 566 -11.77 76.17 11.82
C ASP A 566 -11.41 77.38 10.95
N HIS A 567 -10.67 77.17 9.85
CA HIS A 567 -10.30 78.24 8.93
C HIS A 567 -11.51 78.85 8.24
N GLU A 568 -12.42 78.03 7.71
CA GLU A 568 -13.69 78.48 7.11
C GLU A 568 -14.56 79.26 8.11
N THR A 569 -14.61 78.80 9.36
CA THR A 569 -15.35 79.46 10.44
C THR A 569 -14.75 80.83 10.75
N MET A 570 -13.42 80.91 10.87
CA MET A 570 -12.71 82.17 11.07
C MET A 570 -12.92 83.15 9.92
N ASP A 571 -12.85 82.68 8.67
CA ASP A 571 -13.11 83.50 7.48
C ASP A 571 -14.56 84.02 7.46
N ALA A 572 -15.53 83.19 7.84
CA ALA A 572 -16.93 83.61 7.97
C ALA A 572 -17.12 84.69 9.05
N ILE A 573 -16.41 84.57 10.18
CA ILE A 573 -16.40 85.59 11.25
C ILE A 573 -15.81 86.90 10.73
N PHE A 574 -14.65 86.85 10.05
CA PHE A 574 -14.03 88.03 9.45
C PHE A 574 -14.93 88.69 8.41
N ALA A 575 -15.56 87.91 7.54
CA ALA A 575 -16.49 88.42 6.53
C ALA A 575 -17.74 89.09 7.15
N ARG A 576 -18.28 88.54 8.25
CA ARG A 576 -19.37 89.17 9.00
C ARG A 576 -18.93 90.48 9.64
N SER A 577 -17.76 90.51 10.29
CA SER A 577 -17.21 91.70 10.92
C SER A 577 -16.98 92.85 9.91
N ALA A 578 -16.43 92.52 8.73
CA ALA A 578 -16.24 93.47 7.64
C ALA A 578 -17.56 94.02 7.07
N LYS A 579 -18.62 93.22 7.02
CA LYS A 579 -19.96 93.70 6.63
C LYS A 579 -20.53 94.67 7.66
N THR A 580 -20.42 94.36 8.95
CA THR A 580 -20.91 95.23 10.03
C THR A 580 -20.22 96.60 10.01
N GLN A 581 -18.93 96.67 9.72
CA GLN A 581 -18.18 97.93 9.59
C GLN A 581 -18.54 98.78 8.37
N ARG A 582 -19.14 98.20 7.32
CA ARG A 582 -19.59 98.95 6.13
C ARG A 582 -21.02 99.48 6.25
N SER A 583 -21.80 98.97 7.20
CA SER A 583 -23.21 99.34 7.41
C SER A 583 -23.44 100.34 8.55
N GLY A 584 -22.41 100.64 9.34
CA GLY A 584 -22.38 101.76 10.29
C GLY A 584 -21.56 102.89 9.71
#